data_AF-A0A1F6F2V2-F1
#
_entry.id   AF-A0A1F6F2V2-F1
#
_cell.length_a   1.000
_cell.length_b   1.000
_cell.length_c   1.000
_cell.angle_alpha   90.00
_cell.angle_beta   90.00
_cell.angle_gamma   90.00
#
_symmetry.space_group_name_H-M   'P 1'
#
loop_
_entity.id
_entity.type
_entity.pdbx_description
1 polymer ?
#
loop_
_entity_poly.entity_id
_entity_poly.type
_entity_poly.pdbx_seq_one_letter_code
_entity_poly.pdbx_strand_id
1 'polypeptide(L)'
;MDGTFNKERHGEEKQLSFDEFIVHADKFTLFFAGIPREHAMGDIYRSQLVYKDCFAAESEFEKLVSELQNYDQAHDLRKLVARKNKGEVIGPEDEQVLQKLYEAYGMMRRYAKHDRELFGE
;
A
#
# COMPACT_ATOMS: atom_id res chain seq x y z
N MET A 1 -37.42 -4.50 -25.34
CA MET A 1 -36.94 -4.24 -23.96
C MET A 1 -35.46 -3.91 -24.08
N ASP A 2 -35.13 -2.62 -24.14
CA ASP A 2 -33.74 -2.16 -24.12
C ASP A 2 -33.27 -2.13 -22.66
N GLY A 3 -32.55 -3.17 -22.27
CA GLY A 3 -31.86 -3.25 -20.99
C GLY A 3 -30.57 -2.45 -21.07
N THR A 4 -30.69 -1.12 -21.11
CA THR A 4 -29.54 -0.23 -20.89
C THR A 4 -29.14 -0.42 -19.43
N PHE A 5 -28.17 -1.30 -19.19
CA PHE A 5 -27.46 -1.38 -17.92
C PHE A 5 -26.90 0.00 -17.63
N ASN A 6 -27.57 0.76 -16.76
CA ASN A 6 -27.02 1.97 -16.18
C ASN A 6 -25.73 1.54 -15.46
N LYS A 7 -24.58 1.89 -16.05
CA LYS A 7 -23.33 2.06 -15.31
C LYS A 7 -23.54 3.26 -14.39
N GLU A 8 -24.29 3.07 -13.30
CA GLU A 8 -24.32 4.04 -12.21
C GLU A 8 -22.88 4.19 -11.75
N ARG A 9 -22.40 5.42 -11.84
CA ARG A 9 -21.02 5.80 -11.59
C ARG A 9 -20.68 5.39 -10.16
N HIS A 10 -19.80 4.40 -10.04
CA HIS A 10 -19.09 4.13 -8.80
C HIS A 10 -18.54 5.47 -8.29
N GLY A 11 -18.87 5.85 -7.06
CA GLY A 11 -18.27 7.02 -6.43
C GLY A 11 -16.76 6.88 -6.54
N GLU A 12 -16.10 7.91 -7.09
CA GLU A 12 -14.65 7.90 -7.28
C GLU A 12 -13.99 7.60 -5.93
N GLU A 13 -13.48 6.38 -5.78
CA GLU A 13 -12.81 5.93 -4.56
C GLU A 13 -11.60 6.86 -4.34
N LYS A 14 -11.69 7.73 -3.33
CA LYS A 14 -10.73 8.81 -3.14
C LYS A 14 -9.35 8.22 -2.81
N GLN A 15 -8.37 8.46 -3.69
CA GLN A 15 -6.97 8.23 -3.37
C GLN A 15 -6.49 9.29 -2.38
N LEU A 16 -5.93 8.86 -1.25
CA LEU A 16 -5.24 9.74 -0.30
C LEU A 16 -4.07 10.44 -1.00
N SER A 17 -3.81 11.70 -0.65
CA SER A 17 -2.55 12.38 -1.00
C SER A 17 -1.36 11.69 -0.34
N PHE A 18 -0.14 12.05 -0.77
CA PHE A 18 1.08 11.48 -0.19
C PHE A 18 1.16 11.70 1.33
N ASP A 19 0.92 12.93 1.79
CA ASP A 19 0.98 13.26 3.21
C ASP A 19 -0.10 12.53 4.02
N GLU A 20 -1.33 12.43 3.50
CA GLU A 20 -2.41 11.65 4.12
C GLU A 20 -2.04 10.15 4.19
N PHE A 21 -1.45 9.60 3.13
CA PHE A 21 -1.01 8.22 3.10
C PHE A 21 0.05 7.93 4.18
N ILE A 22 1.06 8.79 4.32
CA ILE A 22 2.16 8.58 5.26
C ILE A 22 1.67 8.44 6.70
N VAL A 23 0.62 9.17 7.10
CA VAL A 23 -0.04 9.05 8.42
C VAL A 23 -0.54 7.63 8.69
N HIS A 24 -0.97 6.92 7.65
CA HIS A 24 -1.58 5.58 7.74
C HIS A 24 -0.66 4.44 7.27
N ALA A 25 0.51 4.77 6.72
CA ALA A 25 1.38 3.80 6.02
C ALA A 25 2.00 2.73 6.94
N ASP A 26 1.99 2.90 8.27
CA ASP A 26 2.59 1.95 9.23
C ASP A 26 2.11 0.51 9.00
N LYS A 27 0.79 0.30 8.88
CA LYS A 27 0.21 -1.02 8.61
C LYS A 27 0.48 -1.49 7.18
N PHE A 28 0.56 -0.57 6.23
CA PHE A 28 0.83 -0.89 4.82
C PHE A 28 2.25 -1.44 4.62
N THR A 29 3.24 -0.98 5.40
CA THR A 29 4.61 -1.52 5.34
C THR A 29 4.68 -3.03 5.58
N LEU A 30 3.71 -3.61 6.30
CA LEU A 30 3.69 -5.03 6.65
C LEU A 30 3.55 -5.95 5.43
N PHE A 31 3.08 -5.45 4.29
CA PHE A 31 3.09 -6.21 3.02
C PHE A 31 4.48 -6.49 2.49
N PHE A 32 5.44 -5.64 2.83
CA PHE A 32 6.81 -5.68 2.33
C PHE A 32 7.81 -6.11 3.40
N ALA A 33 7.34 -6.39 4.62
CA ALA A 33 8.18 -6.93 5.67
C ALA A 33 8.78 -8.29 5.24
N GLY A 34 10.08 -8.50 5.44
CA GLY A 34 10.68 -9.83 5.30
C GLY A 34 10.10 -10.78 6.36
N ILE A 35 9.66 -12.01 5.98
CA ILE A 35 8.92 -12.89 6.91
C ILE A 35 9.49 -14.31 7.08
N PRO A 36 9.14 -15.05 8.18
CA PRO A 36 7.84 -15.74 8.29
C PRO A 36 6.99 -15.40 9.53
N ARG A 37 5.68 -15.27 9.29
CA ARG A 37 4.64 -14.59 10.08
C ARG A 37 4.03 -15.63 11.00
N GLU A 38 4.33 -15.62 12.28
CA GLU A 38 3.54 -16.43 13.24
C GLU A 38 2.40 -15.64 13.88
N HIS A 39 2.38 -14.30 13.86
CA HIS A 39 1.30 -13.54 14.53
C HIS A 39 0.90 -12.21 13.87
N ALA A 40 0.94 -12.08 12.53
CA ALA A 40 0.41 -10.86 11.90
C ALA A 40 -1.11 -10.92 11.73
N MET A 41 -1.75 -10.20 12.66
CA MET A 41 -3.17 -9.93 12.91
C MET A 41 -4.13 -9.98 11.71
N GLY A 42 -5.34 -10.46 11.98
CA GLY A 42 -6.39 -10.78 11.00
C GLY A 42 -6.78 -9.67 10.00
N ASP A 43 -6.53 -8.40 10.32
CA ASP A 43 -6.79 -7.25 9.43
C ASP A 43 -5.88 -7.22 8.20
N ILE A 44 -4.73 -7.91 8.22
CA ILE A 44 -3.83 -8.05 7.06
C ILE A 44 -4.30 -9.19 6.13
N TYR A 45 -5.22 -10.04 6.58
CA TYR A 45 -5.70 -11.18 5.78
C TYR A 45 -6.71 -10.75 4.70
N ARG A 46 -7.41 -9.63 4.91
CA ARG A 46 -8.22 -8.80 3.99
C ARG A 46 -7.58 -8.56 2.61
N SER A 47 -7.18 -7.34 2.35
CA SER A 47 -5.79 -6.89 2.20
C SER A 47 -4.74 -7.83 1.60
N GLN A 48 -4.52 -9.05 2.09
CA GLN A 48 -3.64 -10.02 1.41
C GLN A 48 -4.18 -10.45 0.04
N LEU A 49 -5.51 -10.51 -0.13
CA LEU A 49 -6.11 -10.80 -1.43
C LEU A 49 -5.87 -9.64 -2.40
N VAL A 50 -6.04 -8.39 -1.95
CA VAL A 50 -5.72 -7.19 -2.74
C VAL A 50 -4.26 -7.20 -3.20
N TYR A 51 -3.34 -7.50 -2.28
CA TYR A 51 -1.91 -7.64 -2.61
C TYR A 51 -1.66 -8.72 -3.66
N LYS A 52 -2.24 -9.93 -3.48
CA LYS A 52 -2.07 -11.04 -4.41
C LYS A 52 -2.66 -10.75 -5.79
N ASP A 53 -3.84 -10.16 -5.84
CA ASP A 53 -4.50 -9.78 -7.09
C ASP A 53 -3.70 -8.71 -7.84
N CYS A 54 -3.24 -7.67 -7.12
CA CYS A 54 -2.37 -6.64 -7.69
C CYS A 54 -1.04 -7.23 -8.19
N PHE A 55 -0.40 -8.09 -7.40
CA PHE A 55 0.85 -8.76 -7.77
C PHE A 55 0.71 -9.65 -8.99
N ALA A 56 -0.39 -10.40 -9.12
CA ALA A 56 -0.64 -11.24 -10.27
C ALA A 56 -0.98 -10.45 -11.54
N ALA A 57 -1.53 -9.24 -11.39
CA ALA A 57 -2.00 -8.41 -12.51
C ALA A 57 -0.98 -7.37 -13.00
N GLU A 58 -0.09 -6.86 -12.13
CA GLU A 58 0.74 -5.69 -12.40
C GLU A 58 2.25 -6.00 -12.29
N SER A 59 2.94 -6.14 -13.44
CA SER A 59 4.40 -6.40 -13.46
C SER A 59 5.24 -5.27 -12.85
N GLU A 60 4.75 -4.03 -12.85
CA GLU A 60 5.40 -2.91 -12.17
C GLU A 60 5.30 -3.04 -10.64
N PHE A 61 4.18 -3.57 -10.14
CA PHE A 61 4.00 -3.82 -8.71
C PHE A 61 4.95 -4.90 -8.20
N GLU A 62 5.21 -5.96 -8.98
CA GLU A 62 6.20 -6.99 -8.62
C GLU A 62 7.61 -6.42 -8.41
N LYS A 63 8.02 -5.48 -9.28
CA LYS A 63 9.31 -4.77 -9.14
C LYS A 63 9.33 -3.91 -7.88
N LEU A 64 8.27 -3.13 -7.65
CA LEU A 64 8.15 -2.31 -6.45
C LEU A 64 8.21 -3.15 -5.17
N VAL A 65 7.51 -4.29 -5.15
CA VAL A 65 7.55 -5.25 -4.04
C VAL A 65 8.98 -5.69 -3.76
N SER A 66 9.73 -6.08 -4.79
CA SER A 66 11.10 -6.56 -4.63
C SER A 66 12.01 -5.47 -4.06
N GLU A 67 11.89 -4.25 -4.58
CA GLU A 67 12.68 -3.10 -4.10
C GLU A 67 12.34 -2.73 -2.64
N LEU A 68 11.05 -2.71 -2.30
CA LEU A 68 10.58 -2.39 -0.94
C LEU A 68 10.96 -3.48 0.07
N GLN A 69 10.92 -4.76 -0.31
CA GLN A 69 11.36 -5.87 0.53
C GLN A 69 12.88 -5.85 0.77
N ASN A 70 13.67 -5.55 -0.26
CA ASN A 70 15.12 -5.41 -0.11
C ASN A 70 15.47 -4.24 0.82
N TYR A 71 14.78 -3.12 0.69
CA TYR A 71 14.96 -1.99 1.60
C TYR A 71 14.56 -2.35 3.03
N ASP A 72 13.39 -2.97 3.23
CA ASP A 72 12.91 -3.35 4.57
C ASP A 72 13.89 -4.27 5.30
N GLN A 73 14.47 -5.24 4.58
CA GLN A 73 15.47 -6.16 5.13
C GLN A 73 16.75 -5.44 5.62
N ALA A 74 17.16 -4.37 4.94
CA ALA A 74 18.38 -3.65 5.27
C ALA A 74 18.14 -2.51 6.29
N HIS A 75 16.98 -1.84 6.21
CA HIS A 75 16.77 -0.53 6.83
C HIS A 75 15.45 -0.37 7.59
N ASP A 76 14.56 -1.38 7.61
CA ASP A 76 13.26 -1.38 8.29
C ASP A 76 12.32 -0.25 7.81
N LEU A 77 11.41 -0.61 6.91
CA LEU A 77 10.52 0.33 6.25
C LEU A 77 9.54 0.98 7.23
N ARG A 78 9.14 0.25 8.27
CA ARG A 78 8.23 0.73 9.31
C ARG A 78 8.86 1.86 10.12
N LYS A 79 10.15 1.73 10.48
CA LYS A 79 10.90 2.80 11.14
C LYS A 79 11.01 4.04 10.25
N LEU A 80 11.25 3.87 8.95
CA LEU A 80 11.31 5.00 8.03
C LEU A 80 10.00 5.80 8.01
N VAL A 81 8.85 5.11 7.87
CA VAL A 81 7.52 5.75 7.95
C VAL A 81 7.31 6.47 9.28
N ALA A 82 7.67 5.84 10.41
CA ALA A 82 7.55 6.45 11.73
C ALA A 82 8.39 7.73 11.88
N ARG A 83 9.61 7.76 11.32
CA ARG A 83 10.47 8.96 11.30
C ARG A 83 9.83 10.08 10.47
N LYS A 84 9.34 9.77 9.27
CA LYS A 84 8.64 10.76 8.43
C LYS A 84 7.39 11.32 9.10
N ASN A 85 6.60 10.47 9.75
CA ASN A 85 5.42 10.89 10.52
C ASN A 85 5.72 11.83 11.70
N LYS A 86 6.91 11.71 12.30
CA LYS A 86 7.38 12.63 13.35
C LYS A 86 7.93 13.96 12.81
N GLY A 87 7.95 14.14 11.49
CA GLY A 87 8.54 15.31 10.84
C GLY A 87 10.07 15.30 10.85
N GLU A 88 10.71 14.14 11.04
CA GLU A 88 12.17 14.04 10.95
C GLU A 88 12.64 14.28 9.52
N VAL A 89 13.78 14.95 9.38
CA VAL A 89 14.46 15.08 8.08
C VAL A 89 15.04 13.72 7.72
N ILE A 90 14.66 13.23 6.53
CA ILE A 90 15.13 11.98 5.95
C ILE A 90 15.99 12.27 4.72
N GLY A 91 16.82 11.30 4.33
CA GLY A 91 17.69 11.45 3.16
C GLY A 91 16.91 11.35 1.83
N PRO A 92 17.52 11.75 0.71
CA PRO A 92 16.89 11.65 -0.62
C PRO A 92 16.58 10.20 -1.03
N GLU A 93 17.38 9.23 -0.58
CA GLU A 93 17.12 7.81 -0.81
C GLU A 93 15.86 7.34 -0.05
N ASP A 94 15.77 7.67 1.24
CA ASP A 94 14.59 7.43 2.09
C ASP A 94 13.33 8.06 1.46
N GLU A 95 13.42 9.27 0.90
CA GLU A 95 12.30 9.92 0.20
C GLU A 95 11.85 9.14 -1.05
N GLN A 96 12.79 8.64 -1.85
CA GLN A 96 12.47 7.80 -3.01
C GLN A 96 11.79 6.50 -2.59
N VAL A 97 12.23 5.89 -1.48
CA VAL A 97 11.60 4.68 -0.94
C VAL A 97 10.16 4.96 -0.50
N LEU A 98 9.91 6.08 0.18
CA LEU A 98 8.54 6.47 0.54
C LEU A 98 7.67 6.75 -0.70
N GLN A 99 8.24 7.35 -1.75
CA GLN A 99 7.52 7.57 -3.00
C GLN A 99 7.13 6.24 -3.68
N LYS A 100 8.03 5.24 -3.70
CA LYS A 100 7.74 3.89 -4.20
C LYS A 100 6.68 3.19 -3.35
N LEU A 101 6.72 3.39 -2.03
CA LEU A 101 5.71 2.86 -1.12
C LEU A 101 4.32 3.46 -1.42
N TYR A 102 4.24 4.76 -1.71
CA TYR A 102 3.00 5.42 -2.10
C TYR A 102 2.51 5.00 -3.49
N GLU A 103 3.42 4.74 -4.43
CA GLU A 103 3.07 4.18 -5.75
C GLU A 103 2.44 2.79 -5.60
N ALA A 104 3.06 1.92 -4.80
CA ALA A 104 2.51 0.60 -4.48
C ALA A 104 1.11 0.69 -3.85
N TYR A 105 0.89 1.66 -2.96
CA TYR A 105 -0.44 1.97 -2.41
C TYR A 105 -1.46 2.34 -3.49
N GLY A 106 -1.10 3.24 -4.41
CA GLY A 106 -1.96 3.67 -5.50
C GLY A 106 -2.30 2.55 -6.49
N MET A 107 -1.39 1.58 -6.68
CA MET A 107 -1.67 0.37 -7.46
C MET A 107 -2.65 -0.53 -6.72
N MET A 108 -2.35 -0.91 -5.48
CA MET A 108 -3.19 -1.81 -4.68
C MET A 108 -4.61 -1.26 -4.45
N ARG A 109 -4.77 0.07 -4.30
CA ARG A 109 -6.08 0.70 -4.10
C ARG A 109 -7.06 0.38 -5.23
N ARG A 110 -6.60 0.27 -6.47
CA ARG A 110 -7.44 -0.09 -7.63
C ARG A 110 -8.06 -1.50 -7.52
N TYR A 111 -7.44 -2.36 -6.73
CA TYR A 111 -7.88 -3.74 -6.49
C TYR A 111 -8.70 -3.87 -5.19
N ALA A 112 -8.73 -2.83 -4.34
CA ALA A 112 -9.41 -2.84 -3.06
C ALA A 112 -10.89 -2.43 -3.21
N LYS A 113 -11.74 -3.38 -3.63
CA LYS A 113 -13.17 -3.11 -3.91
C LYS A 113 -14.00 -2.61 -2.72
N HIS A 114 -13.62 -2.91 -1.47
CA HIS A 114 -14.36 -2.53 -0.25
C HIS A 114 -13.49 -2.45 1.03
N ASP A 115 -12.15 -2.43 0.92
CA ASP A 115 -11.30 -2.63 2.10
C ASP A 115 -10.98 -1.31 2.83
N ARG A 116 -11.86 -0.95 3.76
CA ARG A 116 -11.84 0.29 4.53
C ARG A 116 -10.64 0.45 5.46
N GLU A 117 -10.22 -0.63 6.13
CA GLU A 117 -9.21 -0.60 7.20
C GLU A 117 -7.77 -0.36 6.73
N LEU A 118 -7.49 -0.63 5.46
CA LEU A 118 -6.16 -0.47 4.88
C LEU A 118 -5.96 0.81 4.07
N PHE A 119 -7.03 1.33 3.49
CA PHE A 119 -6.98 2.44 2.55
C PHE A 119 -7.66 3.71 3.09
N GLY A 120 -8.00 3.72 4.38
CA GLY A 120 -8.36 4.93 5.13
C GLY A 120 -9.81 5.37 5.00
N GLU A 121 -10.78 4.44 5.02
CA GLU A 121 -12.22 4.77 5.09
C GLU A 121 -12.88 4.36 6.41
#